data_AF-A0A0Q0A089-F1
#
_entry.id   AF-A0A0Q0A089-F1
#
_cell.length_a   1.000
_cell.length_b   1.000
_cell.length_c   1.000
_cell.angle_alpha   90.00
_cell.angle_beta   90.00
_cell.angle_gamma   90.00
#
_symmetry.space_group_name_H-M   'P 1'
#
loop_
_entity.id
_entity.type
_entity.pdbx_description
1 polymer ?
#
loop_
_entity_poly.entity_id
_entity_poly.type
_entity_poly.pdbx_seq_one_letter_code
_entity_poly.pdbx_strand_id
1 'polypeptide(L)'
;MFNFELTVNLREGAHHSGNWGGLLANPGIILANAIASMVNEHGRVKVAGLMPAAIPEAVKTALADIEVGGGPGDPDIDPGWGDPALSLSEKVFGWNTLDILAF
;
A
#
# COMPACT_ATOMS: atom_id res chain seq x y z
N MET A 1 -0.28 10.07 -9.58
CA MET A 1 -1.18 9.05 -9.01
C MET A 1 -1.64 8.14 -10.13
N PHE A 2 -1.54 6.83 -9.95
CA PHE A 2 -1.94 5.81 -10.91
C PHE A 2 -2.83 4.80 -10.18
N ASN A 3 -3.98 4.46 -10.77
CA ASN A 3 -4.93 3.51 -10.18
C ASN A 3 -5.02 2.27 -11.06
N PHE A 4 -5.17 1.11 -10.43
CA PHE A 4 -5.40 -0.16 -11.10
C PHE A 4 -6.35 -1.02 -10.27
N GLU A 5 -6.98 -1.99 -10.92
CA GLU A 5 -7.90 -2.94 -10.29
C GLU A 5 -7.30 -4.35 -10.33
N LEU A 6 -7.55 -5.10 -9.26
CA LEU A 6 -7.23 -6.53 -9.18
C LEU A 6 -8.55 -7.30 -9.13
N THR A 7 -8.77 -8.19 -10.09
CA THR A 7 -10.01 -8.97 -10.19
C THR A 7 -9.72 -10.45 -10.25
N VAL A 8 -10.49 -11.24 -9.49
CA VAL A 8 -10.39 -12.71 -9.47
C VAL A 8 -11.77 -13.30 -9.80
N ASN A 9 -11.98 -13.62 -11.07
CA ASN A 9 -13.22 -14.20 -11.58
C ASN A 9 -13.09 -15.72 -11.73
N LEU A 10 -13.55 -16.50 -10.74
CA LEU A 10 -13.39 -17.96 -10.73
C LEU A 10 -14.63 -18.73 -11.21
N ARG A 11 -15.83 -18.17 -10.99
CA ARG A 11 -17.12 -18.81 -11.31
C ARG A 11 -18.26 -17.81 -11.16
N GLU A 12 -19.41 -18.14 -11.74
CA GLU A 12 -20.65 -17.39 -11.56
C GLU A 12 -21.25 -17.62 -10.18
N GLY A 13 -21.74 -16.55 -9.55
CA GLY A 13 -22.56 -16.63 -8.34
C GLY A 13 -21.82 -16.95 -7.03
N ALA A 14 -22.48 -16.61 -5.92
CA ALA A 14 -22.03 -16.95 -4.58
C ALA A 14 -22.39 -18.40 -4.22
N HIS A 15 -21.52 -19.06 -3.46
CA HIS A 15 -21.68 -20.45 -3.06
C HIS A 15 -21.58 -20.58 -1.54
N HIS A 16 -22.42 -21.43 -0.94
CA HIS A 16 -22.47 -21.62 0.52
C HIS A 16 -21.15 -22.21 1.05
N SER A 17 -20.46 -21.47 1.92
CA SER A 17 -19.14 -21.85 2.44
C SER A 17 -19.17 -23.13 3.29
N GLY A 18 -20.30 -23.46 3.92
CA GLY A 18 -20.44 -24.72 4.67
C GLY A 18 -20.40 -25.96 3.78
N ASN A 19 -20.87 -25.87 2.54
CA ASN A 19 -20.90 -27.01 1.62
C ASN A 19 -19.62 -27.09 0.77
N TRP A 20 -19.04 -25.93 0.48
CA TRP A 20 -17.96 -25.78 -0.51
C TRP A 20 -16.63 -25.34 0.09
N GLY A 21 -16.58 -25.08 1.39
CA GLY A 21 -15.37 -24.73 2.12
C GLY A 21 -14.32 -25.84 1.99
N GLY A 22 -13.10 -25.47 1.57
CA GLY A 22 -12.03 -26.42 1.29
C GLY A 22 -12.12 -27.14 -0.06
N LEU A 23 -13.22 -26.98 -0.79
CA LEU A 23 -13.42 -27.58 -2.13
C LEU A 23 -13.29 -26.55 -3.25
N LEU A 24 -13.82 -25.34 -3.03
CA LEU A 24 -13.78 -24.26 -4.01
C LEU A 24 -12.75 -23.21 -3.61
N ALA A 25 -11.87 -22.83 -4.56
CA ALA A 25 -10.95 -21.71 -4.37
C ALA A 25 -11.73 -20.43 -4.05
N ASN A 26 -11.28 -19.69 -3.03
CA ASN A 26 -11.93 -18.48 -2.55
C ASN A 26 -11.27 -17.24 -3.19
N PRO A 27 -12.00 -16.44 -3.99
CA PRO A 27 -11.43 -15.29 -4.68
C PRO A 27 -10.95 -14.19 -3.72
N GLY A 28 -11.64 -13.98 -2.58
CA GLY A 28 -11.22 -13.02 -1.57
C GLY A 28 -9.91 -13.42 -0.87
N ILE A 29 -9.71 -14.71 -0.58
CA ILE A 29 -8.44 -15.21 -0.02
C ILE A 29 -7.30 -15.02 -1.02
N ILE A 30 -7.52 -15.33 -2.30
CA ILE A 30 -6.52 -15.16 -3.35
C ILE A 30 -6.16 -13.67 -3.50
N LEU A 31 -7.16 -12.79 -3.56
CA LEU A 31 -6.96 -11.35 -3.69
C LEU A 31 -6.22 -10.76 -2.49
N ALA A 32 -6.57 -11.17 -1.27
CA ALA A 32 -5.86 -10.74 -0.06
C ALA A 32 -4.38 -11.16 -0.09
N ASN A 33 -4.08 -12.37 -0.54
CA ASN A 33 -2.69 -12.83 -0.69
C ASN A 33 -1.95 -12.08 -1.80
N ALA A 34 -2.61 -11.75 -2.91
CA ALA A 34 -2.03 -10.94 -3.97
C ALA A 34 -1.65 -9.54 -3.43
N ILE A 35 -2.54 -8.89 -2.69
CA ILE A 35 -2.27 -7.60 -2.03
C ILE A 35 -1.10 -7.72 -1.03
N ALA A 36 -1.12 -8.73 -0.15
CA ALA A 36 -0.06 -8.97 0.84
C ALA A 36 1.31 -9.29 0.19
N SER A 37 1.33 -9.75 -1.06
CA SER A 37 2.55 -9.93 -1.83
C SER A 37 3.14 -8.60 -2.32
N MET A 38 2.31 -7.57 -2.50
CA MET A 38 2.68 -6.26 -3.04
C MET A 38 3.02 -5.23 -1.97
N VAL A 39 2.38 -5.29 -0.80
CA VAL A 39 2.56 -4.37 0.32
C VAL A 39 2.46 -5.13 1.64
N ASN A 40 3.24 -4.77 2.65
CA ASN A 40 3.18 -5.39 3.98
C ASN A 40 2.20 -4.67 4.92
N GLU A 41 2.04 -5.20 6.14
CA GLU A 41 1.15 -4.71 7.20
C GLU A 41 1.50 -3.30 7.72
N HIS A 42 2.68 -2.79 7.39
CA HIS A 42 3.15 -1.45 7.72
C HIS A 42 3.14 -0.51 6.49
N GLY A 43 2.49 -0.88 5.39
CA GLY A 43 2.40 -0.03 4.19
C GLY A 43 3.66 0.00 3.33
N ARG A 44 4.64 -0.88 3.55
CA ARG A 44 5.87 -0.96 2.75
C ARG A 44 5.62 -1.75 1.48
N VAL A 45 5.83 -1.11 0.34
CA VAL A 45 5.75 -1.75 -0.97
C VAL A 45 6.89 -2.76 -1.12
N LYS A 46 6.54 -3.98 -1.52
CA LYS A 46 7.44 -5.13 -1.71
C LYS A 46 7.86 -5.32 -3.17
N VAL A 47 7.17 -4.68 -4.10
CA VAL A 47 7.44 -4.80 -5.54
C VAL A 47 8.54 -3.81 -5.93
N ALA A 48 9.77 -4.29 -6.08
CA ALA A 48 10.92 -3.45 -6.41
C ALA A 48 10.73 -2.60 -7.68
N GLY A 49 10.04 -3.13 -8.69
CA GLY A 49 9.74 -2.40 -9.93
C GLY A 49 8.76 -1.23 -9.77
N LEU A 50 8.07 -1.13 -8.63
CA LEU A 50 7.22 0.01 -8.27
C LEU A 50 7.96 1.04 -7.43
N MET A 51 9.22 0.80 -7.05
CA MET A 51 9.98 1.69 -6.18
C MET A 51 11.04 2.46 -6.97
N PRO A 52 11.25 3.76 -6.67
CA PRO A 52 12.47 4.42 -7.13
C PRO A 52 13.69 3.76 -6.49
N ALA A 53 14.82 3.74 -7.20
CA ALA A 53 16.05 3.15 -6.68
C ALA A 53 16.60 3.93 -5.46
N ALA A 54 16.44 5.25 -5.46
CA ALA A 54 16.75 6.15 -4.36
C ALA A 54 16.06 7.50 -4.58
N ILE A 55 15.90 8.27 -3.51
CA ILE A 55 15.54 9.70 -3.60
C ILE A 55 16.81 10.48 -3.99
N PRO A 56 16.81 11.27 -5.10
CA PRO A 56 17.97 12.06 -5.48
C PRO A 56 18.38 13.07 -4.39
N GLU A 57 19.68 13.30 -4.23
CA GLU A 57 20.20 14.12 -3.12
C GLU A 57 19.68 15.57 -3.12
N ALA A 58 19.52 16.16 -4.31
CA ALA A 58 18.92 17.49 -4.45
C ALA A 58 17.46 17.53 -3.94
N VAL A 59 16.71 16.44 -4.12
CA VAL A 59 15.34 16.30 -3.60
C VAL A 59 15.39 16.15 -2.08
N LYS A 60 16.26 15.29 -1.53
CA LYS A 60 16.42 15.15 -0.07
C LYS A 60 16.75 16.49 0.60
N THR A 61 17.69 17.24 0.03
CA THR A 61 18.07 18.57 0.52
C THR A 61 16.87 19.53 0.51
N ALA A 62 16.08 19.53 -0.57
CA ALA A 62 14.88 20.36 -0.67
C ALA A 62 13.77 19.98 0.31
N LEU A 63 13.71 18.71 0.72
CA LEU A 63 12.70 18.18 1.65
C LEU A 63 13.13 18.27 3.14
N ALA A 64 14.41 18.57 3.42
CA ALA A 64 14.99 18.47 4.77
C ALA A 64 14.29 19.37 5.81
N ASP A 65 13.88 20.57 5.39
CA ASP A 65 13.26 21.58 6.26
C ASP A 65 11.73 21.61 6.12
N ILE A 66 11.13 20.62 5.44
CA ILE A 66 9.67 20.54 5.24
C ILE A 66 9.04 19.73 6.38
N GLU A 67 8.25 20.39 7.19
CA GLU A 67 7.35 19.75 8.16
C GLU A 67 6.05 19.31 7.47
N VAL A 68 5.57 18.10 7.77
CA VAL A 68 4.35 17.52 7.20
C VAL A 68 3.33 17.31 8.30
N GLY A 69 2.13 17.87 8.12
CA GLY A 69 1.01 17.77 9.06
C GLY A 69 1.19 18.62 10.33
N GLY A 70 0.43 18.29 11.37
CA GLY A 70 0.45 18.99 12.65
C GLY A 70 -0.34 20.31 12.67
N GLY A 71 -1.09 20.60 11.60
CA GLY A 71 -2.02 21.73 11.55
C GLY A 71 -3.28 21.49 12.39
N PRO A 72 -4.01 22.56 12.77
CA PRO A 72 -5.27 22.43 13.49
C PRO A 72 -6.29 21.58 12.70
N GLY A 73 -6.66 20.42 13.25
CA GLY A 73 -7.61 19.49 12.64
C GLY A 73 -6.99 18.41 11.75
N ASP A 74 -5.67 18.38 11.59
CA ASP A 74 -4.99 17.29 10.92
C ASP A 74 -5.10 15.98 11.74
N PRO A 75 -5.16 14.81 11.09
CA PRO A 75 -5.09 13.54 11.79
C PRO A 75 -3.69 13.29 12.37
N ASP A 76 -3.62 12.43 13.39
CA ASP A 76 -2.35 11.94 13.90
C ASP A 76 -1.62 11.13 12.81
N ILE A 77 -0.36 11.47 12.57
CA ILE A 77 0.50 10.78 11.62
C ILE A 77 1.11 9.55 12.28
N ASP A 78 1.07 8.40 11.60
CA ASP A 78 1.83 7.21 11.98
C ASP A 78 3.24 7.26 11.36
N PRO A 79 4.31 7.57 12.12
CA PRO A 79 5.67 7.62 11.61
C PRO A 79 6.21 6.22 11.26
N GLY A 80 5.55 5.13 11.67
CA GLY A 80 5.89 3.75 11.32
C GLY A 80 5.33 3.29 9.98
N TRP A 81 4.33 3.97 9.41
CA TRP A 81 3.74 3.63 8.12
C TRP A 81 4.68 3.96 6.96
N GLY A 82 4.81 3.05 6.00
CA GLY A 82 5.81 3.09 4.95
C GLY A 82 7.22 2.72 5.46
N ASP A 83 8.24 3.28 4.81
CA ASP A 83 9.64 3.02 5.16
C ASP A 83 10.08 3.90 6.36
N PRO A 84 10.38 3.33 7.54
CA PRO A 84 10.74 4.09 8.73
C PRO A 84 12.12 4.75 8.65
N ALA A 85 12.93 4.40 7.64
CA ALA A 85 14.22 5.05 7.41
C ALA A 85 14.08 6.43 6.74
N LEU A 86 12.90 6.75 6.20
CA LEU A 86 12.61 8.01 5.53
C LEU A 86 11.95 9.02 6.47
N SER A 87 12.27 10.31 6.29
CA SER A 87 11.54 11.39 6.95
C SER A 87 10.07 11.45 6.46
N LEU A 88 9.20 12.17 7.18
CA LEU A 88 7.81 12.33 6.75
C LEU A 88 7.70 13.02 5.38
N SER A 89 8.54 14.03 5.12
CA SER A 89 8.59 14.73 3.84
C SER A 89 9.11 13.82 2.71
N GLU A 90 10.13 13.01 2.97
CA GLU A 90 10.62 12.01 2.01
C GLU A 90 9.55 10.97 1.67
N LYS A 91 8.80 10.47 2.67
CA LYS A 91 7.71 9.50 2.45
C LYS A 91 6.63 10.04 1.52
N VAL A 92 6.15 11.26 1.77
CA VAL A 92 4.98 11.80 1.06
C VAL A 92 5.33 12.38 -0.31
N PHE A 93 6.54 12.93 -0.49
CA PHE A 93 6.94 13.62 -1.74
C PHE A 93 7.96 12.86 -2.59
N GLY A 94 8.79 12.01 -1.98
CA GLY A 94 9.93 11.37 -2.65
C GLY A 94 9.80 9.86 -2.86
N TRP A 95 8.78 9.22 -2.29
CA TRP A 95 8.66 7.76 -2.26
C TRP A 95 7.30 7.29 -2.78
N ASN A 96 7.27 6.05 -3.29
CA ASN A 96 6.02 5.44 -3.75
C ASN A 96 5.34 4.66 -2.62
N THR A 97 4.01 4.74 -2.56
CA THR A 97 3.15 3.96 -1.66
C THR A 97 2.11 3.19 -2.47
N LEU A 98 1.44 2.23 -1.83
CA LEU A 98 0.25 1.56 -2.35
C LEU A 98 -0.85 1.63 -1.30
N ASP A 99 -1.99 2.17 -1.67
CA ASP A 99 -3.15 2.35 -0.80
C ASP A 99 -4.38 1.66 -1.40
N ILE A 100 -5.15 0.99 -0.54
CA ILE A 100 -6.38 0.28 -0.94
C ILE A 100 -7.55 1.25 -0.78
N LEU A 101 -8.12 1.68 -1.91
CA LEU A 101 -9.26 2.61 -1.92
C LEU A 101 -10.60 1.91 -1.68
N ALA A 102 -10.71 0.65 -2.11
CA ALA A 102 -11.88 -0.21 -1.92
C ALA A 102 -11.43 -1.67 -1.86
N PHE A 103 -12.06 -2.47 -0.99
CA PHE A 103 -11.77 -3.90 -0.78
C PHE A 103 -13.02 -4.75 -1.01
#